data_AF-A0AA35ISZ8-F1
#
_entry.id   AF-A0AA35ISZ8-F1
#
_cell.length_a   1.000
_cell.length_b   1.000
_cell.length_c   1.000
_cell.angle_alpha   90.00
_cell.angle_beta   90.00
_cell.angle_gamma   90.00
#
_symmetry.space_group_name_H-M   'P 1'
#
loop_
_entity.id
_entity.type
_entity.pdbx_description
1 polymer ?
#
loop_
_entity_poly.entity_id
_entity_poly.type
_entity_poly.pdbx_seq_one_letter_code
_entity_poly.pdbx_strand_id
1 'polypeptide(L)'
;MGKPSLTITTAKAIINSEYTLIKSHSKYKLPVYFSKLDADLTEGRITVVKLFYRRFMRLKPFISNVKMVKDTYRDYLRYKFVKENYELKRYLAFYPDSMRSETELELLSDIKCNEKVLPMDEMQKTLDFVLKSCSYLPETKHQKWDIARDNTYCRQILKNLLTMQYEKYRSKSYRGIGHDELDVKFSHLKAASIRQTKSSKSDKKKIPLYKVFSDFDTTLVYLNETLGTRL
;
A
#
# COMPACT_ATOMS: atom_id res chain seq x y z
N MET A 1 -20.75 48.43 -3.29
CA MET A 1 -21.68 47.40 -2.78
C MET A 1 -21.40 46.09 -3.51
N GLY A 2 -20.77 45.12 -2.83
CA GLY A 2 -20.39 43.85 -3.45
C GLY A 2 -21.60 42.94 -3.66
N LYS A 3 -21.71 42.31 -4.84
CA LYS A 3 -22.76 41.32 -5.14
C LYS A 3 -22.76 40.24 -4.05
N PRO A 4 -23.93 39.80 -3.55
CA PRO A 4 -24.00 38.74 -2.56
C PRO A 4 -23.41 37.46 -3.16
N SER A 5 -22.36 36.93 -2.53
CA SER A 5 -21.79 35.64 -2.88
C SER A 5 -22.82 34.55 -2.59
N LEU A 6 -23.27 33.86 -3.64
CA LEU A 6 -24.24 32.78 -3.54
C LEU A 6 -23.67 31.66 -2.66
N THR A 7 -24.12 31.61 -1.40
CA THR A 7 -23.67 30.59 -0.44
C THR A 7 -24.56 29.36 -0.58
N ILE A 8 -24.06 28.32 -1.23
CA ILE A 8 -24.80 27.06 -1.43
C ILE A 8 -24.65 26.17 -0.19
N THR A 9 -25.69 26.11 0.64
CA THR A 9 -25.77 25.17 1.77
C THR A 9 -26.39 23.84 1.33
N THR A 10 -25.58 22.77 1.26
CA THR A 10 -26.05 21.41 1.00
C THR A 10 -25.55 20.41 2.05
N ALA A 11 -26.37 19.43 2.44
CA ALA A 11 -25.96 18.33 3.33
C ALA A 11 -25.07 17.29 2.62
N LYS A 12 -24.99 17.35 1.29
CA LYS A 12 -24.22 16.42 0.44
C LYS A 12 -22.83 16.98 0.12
N ALA A 13 -21.93 16.11 -0.33
CA ALA A 13 -20.64 16.52 -0.87
C ALA A 13 -20.84 17.40 -2.12
N ILE A 14 -20.05 18.46 -2.28
CA ILE A 14 -20.08 19.29 -3.49
C ILE A 14 -19.07 18.68 -4.45
N ILE A 15 -19.56 18.11 -5.55
CA ILE A 15 -18.73 17.50 -6.60
C ILE A 15 -18.89 18.37 -7.84
N ASN A 16 -17.79 18.91 -8.35
CA ASN A 16 -17.73 19.48 -9.70
C ASN A 16 -16.80 18.62 -10.58
N SER A 17 -16.54 19.05 -11.83
CA SER A 17 -15.69 18.32 -12.77
C SER A 17 -14.24 18.11 -12.29
N GLU A 18 -13.77 18.93 -11.34
CA GLU A 18 -12.37 18.99 -10.92
C GLU A 18 -12.14 18.62 -9.45
N TYR A 19 -13.14 18.82 -8.59
CA TYR A 19 -13.03 18.80 -7.13
C TYR A 19 -14.23 18.14 -6.47
N THR A 20 -13.97 17.46 -5.35
CA THR A 20 -15.00 16.92 -4.46
C THR A 20 -14.76 17.45 -3.05
N LEU A 21 -15.66 18.29 -2.55
CA LEU A 21 -15.69 18.75 -1.17
C LEU A 21 -16.47 17.76 -0.31
N ILE A 22 -15.76 17.09 0.60
CA ILE A 22 -16.33 16.17 1.57
C ILE A 22 -16.61 16.93 2.86
N LYS A 23 -17.87 17.08 3.27
CA LYS A 23 -18.19 17.74 4.55
C LYS A 23 -17.95 16.86 5.78
N SER A 24 -18.10 15.54 5.66
CA SER A 24 -17.96 14.58 6.77
C SER A 24 -16.64 13.82 6.68
N HIS A 25 -15.59 14.37 7.29
CA HIS A 25 -14.24 13.76 7.30
C HIS A 25 -14.10 12.58 8.28
N SER A 26 -15.00 12.45 9.26
CA SER A 26 -14.97 11.40 10.28
C SER A 26 -15.05 9.98 9.70
N LYS A 27 -15.57 9.83 8.47
CA LYS A 27 -15.63 8.54 7.77
C LYS A 27 -14.28 8.07 7.23
N TYR A 28 -13.27 8.94 7.20
CA TYR A 28 -11.95 8.66 6.60
C TYR A 28 -10.83 8.66 7.64
N LYS A 29 -11.05 9.30 8.80
CA LYS A 29 -10.14 9.30 9.94
C LYS A 29 -10.45 8.16 10.91
N LEU A 30 -9.49 7.85 11.78
CA LEU A 30 -9.70 6.96 12.92
C LEU A 30 -10.63 7.64 13.93
N PRO A 31 -11.51 6.89 14.61
CA PRO A 31 -12.40 7.46 15.61
C PRO A 31 -11.63 7.83 16.89
N VAL A 32 -12.16 8.79 17.65
CA VAL A 32 -11.54 9.26 18.91
C VAL A 32 -11.38 8.14 19.94
N TYR A 33 -12.27 7.15 19.95
CA TYR A 33 -12.18 5.99 20.86
C TYR A 33 -11.11 4.96 20.43
N PHE A 34 -10.43 5.16 19.31
CA PHE A 34 -9.44 4.22 18.80
C PHE A 34 -8.32 3.93 19.79
N SER A 35 -7.86 4.95 20.54
CA SER A 35 -6.85 4.81 21.59
C SER A 35 -7.30 3.95 22.78
N LYS A 36 -8.61 3.68 22.90
CA LYS A 36 -9.18 2.85 23.95
C LYS A 36 -9.42 1.40 23.50
N LEU A 37 -9.13 1.08 22.23
CA LEU A 37 -9.25 -0.28 21.72
C LEU A 37 -8.02 -1.07 22.10
N ASP A 38 -8.23 -2.19 22.79
CA ASP A 38 -7.18 -3.17 23.06
C ASP A 38 -6.90 -3.95 21.78
N ALA A 39 -5.73 -3.75 21.17
CA ALA A 39 -5.30 -4.46 19.96
C ALA A 39 -4.54 -5.77 20.27
N ASP A 40 -4.23 -6.01 21.54
CA ASP A 40 -3.45 -7.15 22.00
C ASP A 40 -4.34 -8.39 22.13
N LEU A 41 -5.57 -8.21 22.60
CA LEU A 41 -6.61 -9.25 22.60
C LEU A 41 -7.13 -9.58 21.20
N THR A 42 -7.42 -10.87 20.95
CA THR A 42 -7.86 -11.37 19.63
C THR A 42 -9.09 -10.67 19.07
N GLU A 43 -10.14 -10.45 19.89
CA GLU A 43 -11.38 -9.79 19.45
C GLU A 43 -11.16 -8.31 19.12
N GLY A 44 -10.36 -7.63 19.94
CA GLY A 44 -10.01 -6.23 19.75
C GLY A 44 -9.12 -6.04 18.51
N ARG A 45 -8.14 -6.93 18.29
CA ARG A 45 -7.32 -7.00 17.07
C ARG A 45 -8.18 -7.09 15.81
N ILE A 46 -9.14 -8.02 15.77
CA ILE A 46 -10.05 -8.18 14.63
C ILE A 46 -10.84 -6.89 14.38
N THR A 47 -11.31 -6.25 15.44
CA THR A 47 -12.06 -4.99 15.36
C THR A 47 -11.22 -3.87 14.77
N VAL A 48 -9.97 -3.74 15.23
CA VAL A 48 -9.01 -2.74 14.76
C VAL A 48 -8.63 -2.98 13.29
N VAL A 49 -8.32 -4.21 12.91
CA VAL A 49 -8.02 -4.59 11.52
C VAL A 49 -9.19 -4.23 10.60
N LYS A 50 -10.42 -4.60 10.98
CA LYS A 50 -11.64 -4.25 10.23
C LYS A 50 -11.81 -2.73 10.11
N LEU A 51 -11.46 -1.99 11.16
CA LEU A 51 -11.57 -0.54 11.18
C LEU A 51 -10.64 0.09 10.14
N PHE A 52 -9.35 -0.28 10.14
CA PHE A 52 -8.40 0.19 9.13
C PHE A 52 -8.81 -0.20 7.72
N TYR A 53 -9.11 -1.48 7.48
CA TYR A 53 -9.52 -1.97 6.16
C TYR A 53 -10.71 -1.18 5.61
N ARG A 54 -11.73 -0.93 6.45
CA ARG A 54 -12.91 -0.14 6.08
C ARG A 54 -12.54 1.31 5.76
N ARG A 55 -11.52 1.92 6.38
CA ARG A 55 -11.10 3.30 6.06
C ARG A 55 -10.35 3.35 4.74
N PHE A 56 -9.39 2.46 4.53
CA PHE A 56 -8.71 2.33 3.24
C PHE A 56 -9.68 2.09 2.09
N MET A 57 -10.66 1.19 2.26
CA MET A 57 -11.68 0.91 1.26
C MET A 57 -12.58 2.12 0.97
N ARG A 58 -12.90 2.93 1.97
CA ARG A 58 -13.65 4.18 1.77
C ARG A 58 -12.87 5.21 0.97
N LEU A 59 -11.53 5.15 0.96
CA LEU A 59 -10.70 6.04 0.15
C LEU A 59 -10.66 5.65 -1.33
N LYS A 60 -11.05 4.41 -1.69
CA LYS A 60 -11.08 3.90 -3.08
C LYS A 60 -11.63 4.90 -4.12
N PRO A 61 -12.75 5.61 -3.88
CA PRO A 61 -13.29 6.55 -4.87
C PRO A 61 -12.36 7.73 -5.19
N PHE A 62 -11.48 8.11 -4.25
CA PHE A 62 -10.59 9.27 -4.37
C PHE A 62 -9.20 8.93 -4.92
N ILE A 63 -8.86 7.64 -4.99
CA ILE A 63 -7.55 7.17 -5.48
C ILE A 63 -7.33 7.55 -6.96
N SER A 64 -8.38 7.41 -7.77
CA SER A 64 -8.35 7.70 -9.20
C SER A 64 -9.77 7.76 -9.73
N ASN A 65 -10.01 8.40 -10.87
CA ASN A 65 -11.29 8.31 -11.59
C ASN A 65 -11.39 7.05 -12.45
N VAL A 66 -10.26 6.40 -12.76
CA VAL A 66 -10.18 5.24 -13.66
C VAL A 66 -10.58 3.96 -12.93
N LYS A 67 -11.58 3.23 -13.47
CA LYS A 67 -12.09 1.97 -12.88
C LYS A 67 -11.00 0.95 -12.63
N MET A 68 -10.13 0.71 -13.62
CA MET A 68 -9.01 -0.23 -13.51
C MET A 68 -8.12 0.08 -12.29
N VAL A 69 -7.74 1.34 -12.09
CA VAL A 69 -6.89 1.75 -10.95
C VAL A 69 -7.62 1.54 -9.62
N LYS A 70 -8.91 1.86 -9.55
CA LYS A 70 -9.74 1.63 -8.35
C LYS A 70 -9.83 0.14 -7.99
N ASP A 71 -9.91 -0.73 -8.99
CA ASP A 71 -10.00 -2.18 -8.79
C ASP A 71 -8.64 -2.76 -8.39
N THR A 72 -7.55 -2.31 -9.01
CA THR A 72 -6.17 -2.63 -8.56
C THR A 72 -5.96 -2.22 -7.10
N TYR A 73 -6.41 -1.03 -6.69
CA TYR A 73 -6.31 -0.59 -5.30
C TYR A 73 -7.13 -1.47 -4.33
N ARG A 74 -8.34 -1.88 -4.72
CA ARG A 74 -9.13 -2.83 -3.92
C ARG A 74 -8.39 -4.14 -3.74
N ASP A 75 -7.87 -4.69 -4.83
CA ASP A 75 -7.25 -6.01 -4.83
C ASP A 75 -5.89 -5.96 -4.11
N TYR A 76 -5.19 -4.83 -4.21
CA TYR A 76 -4.04 -4.49 -3.39
C TYR A 76 -4.35 -4.53 -1.89
N LEU A 77 -5.39 -3.81 -1.44
CA LEU A 77 -5.78 -3.82 -0.02
C LEU A 77 -6.14 -5.22 0.47
N ARG A 78 -6.87 -6.00 -0.34
CA ARG A 78 -7.20 -7.39 -0.01
C ARG A 78 -5.95 -8.23 0.17
N TYR A 79 -4.99 -8.10 -0.74
CA TYR A 79 -3.70 -8.76 -0.64
C TYR A 79 -2.97 -8.38 0.66
N LYS A 80 -2.82 -7.09 0.96
CA LYS A 80 -2.12 -6.59 2.15
C LYS A 80 -2.72 -7.07 3.47
N PHE A 81 -4.05 -7.10 3.57
CA PHE A 81 -4.74 -7.48 4.82
C PHE A 81 -4.94 -8.98 5.00
N VAL A 82 -4.97 -9.76 3.92
CA VAL A 82 -5.35 -11.19 3.98
C VAL A 82 -4.17 -12.12 3.70
N LYS A 83 -3.25 -11.70 2.82
CA LYS A 83 -2.24 -12.61 2.23
C LYS A 83 -0.81 -12.20 2.52
N GLU A 84 -0.49 -10.91 2.52
CA GLU A 84 0.90 -10.48 2.54
C GLU A 84 1.59 -10.82 3.88
N ASN A 85 2.65 -11.61 3.78
CA ASN A 85 3.60 -11.77 4.87
C ASN A 85 4.69 -10.69 4.77
N TYR A 86 4.40 -9.49 5.27
CA TYR A 86 5.32 -8.36 5.16
C TYR A 86 6.64 -8.57 5.91
N GLU A 87 6.64 -9.26 7.05
CA GLU A 87 7.88 -9.56 7.77
C GLU A 87 8.83 -10.43 6.94
N LEU A 88 8.28 -11.44 6.26
CA LEU A 88 9.06 -12.26 5.33
C LEU A 88 9.59 -11.41 4.16
N LYS A 89 8.74 -10.57 3.57
CA LYS A 89 9.15 -9.65 2.49
C LYS A 89 10.28 -8.72 2.94
N ARG A 90 10.14 -8.15 4.14
CA ARG A 90 11.10 -7.24 4.78
C ARG A 90 12.44 -7.95 5.02
N TYR A 91 12.40 -9.13 5.61
CA TYR A 91 13.58 -9.96 5.85
C TYR A 91 14.34 -10.23 4.54
N LEU A 92 13.64 -10.68 3.49
CA LEU A 92 14.26 -10.99 2.20
C LEU A 92 14.82 -9.76 1.49
N ALA A 93 14.24 -8.58 1.70
CA ALA A 93 14.75 -7.33 1.14
C ALA A 93 16.07 -6.86 1.79
N PHE A 94 16.22 -7.06 3.12
CA PHE A 94 17.44 -6.70 3.85
C PHE A 94 18.52 -7.77 3.79
N TYR A 95 18.11 -9.03 3.66
CA TYR A 95 19.00 -10.19 3.72
C TYR A 95 18.84 -11.10 2.48
N PRO A 96 19.13 -10.59 1.26
CA PRO A 96 18.92 -11.35 0.03
C PRO A 96 19.88 -12.56 -0.12
N ASP A 97 21.05 -12.51 0.53
CA ASP A 97 22.14 -13.51 0.42
C ASP A 97 22.32 -14.35 1.70
N SER A 98 21.46 -14.22 2.70
CA SER A 98 21.76 -14.77 4.02
C SER A 98 21.66 -16.30 4.05
N MET A 99 22.83 -16.95 4.15
CA MET A 99 23.04 -18.26 4.79
C MET A 99 22.79 -18.24 6.33
N ARG A 100 22.17 -17.18 6.88
CA ARG A 100 21.93 -17.06 8.32
C ARG A 100 20.59 -17.71 8.66
N SER A 101 20.69 -18.77 9.46
CA SER A 101 19.61 -19.53 10.10
C SER A 101 18.41 -19.82 9.18
N GLU A 102 18.44 -20.99 8.51
CA GLU A 102 17.23 -21.57 7.89
C GLU A 102 16.04 -21.54 8.86
N THR A 103 16.32 -21.68 10.17
CA THR A 103 15.36 -21.61 11.27
C THR A 103 14.58 -20.28 11.34
N GLU A 104 15.22 -19.12 11.19
CA GLU A 104 14.51 -17.82 11.26
C GLU A 104 13.62 -17.60 10.03
N LEU A 105 14.09 -18.04 8.85
CA LEU A 105 13.31 -17.98 7.62
C LEU A 105 12.10 -18.93 7.65
N GLU A 106 12.28 -20.15 8.16
CA GLU A 106 11.22 -21.15 8.35
C GLU A 106 10.16 -20.62 9.32
N LEU A 107 10.58 -20.08 10.47
CA LEU A 107 9.68 -19.43 11.42
C LEU A 107 8.90 -18.30 10.75
N LEU A 108 9.56 -17.40 10.03
CA LEU A 108 8.89 -16.29 9.34
C LEU A 108 7.92 -16.75 8.25
N SER A 109 8.20 -17.86 7.58
CA SER A 109 7.32 -18.44 6.57
C SER A 109 6.10 -19.15 7.15
N ASP A 110 6.22 -19.73 8.34
CA ASP A 110 5.16 -20.49 9.01
C ASP A 110 4.25 -19.63 9.91
N ILE A 111 4.65 -18.40 10.28
CA ILE A 111 3.80 -17.52 11.07
C ILE A 111 2.50 -17.21 10.31
N LYS A 112 1.38 -17.67 10.85
CA LYS A 112 0.05 -17.32 10.38
C LYS A 112 -0.20 -15.83 10.62
N CYS A 113 -0.86 -15.16 9.67
CA CYS A 113 -1.18 -13.73 9.72
C CYS A 113 -1.89 -13.32 11.03
N ASN A 114 -2.60 -14.24 11.67
CA ASN A 114 -3.39 -14.02 12.89
C ASN A 114 -2.53 -13.94 14.17
N GLU A 115 -1.30 -14.43 14.15
CA GLU A 115 -0.42 -14.53 15.33
C GLU A 115 0.50 -13.31 15.48
N LYS A 116 0.59 -12.46 14.45
CA LYS A 116 1.45 -11.27 14.47
C LYS A 116 0.82 -10.14 15.29
N VAL A 117 1.66 -9.47 16.09
CA VAL A 117 1.31 -8.18 16.69
C VAL A 117 0.93 -7.22 15.58
N LEU A 118 -0.20 -6.54 15.72
CA LEU A 118 -0.67 -5.59 14.72
C LEU A 118 0.20 -4.33 14.78
N PRO A 119 0.89 -3.93 13.70
CA PRO A 119 1.79 -2.78 13.71
C PRO A 119 1.00 -1.48 13.66
N MET A 120 0.41 -1.11 14.80
CA MET A 120 -0.58 -0.04 14.91
C MET A 120 -0.06 1.29 14.38
N ASP A 121 1.13 1.69 14.80
CA ASP A 121 1.72 2.97 14.40
C ASP A 121 1.99 3.02 12.90
N GLU A 122 2.49 1.92 12.32
CA GLU A 122 2.72 1.82 10.88
C GLU A 122 1.41 1.92 10.11
N MET A 123 0.35 1.26 10.58
CA MET A 123 -0.97 1.32 9.94
C MET A 123 -1.60 2.71 10.01
N GLN A 124 -1.44 3.41 11.14
CA GLN A 124 -1.88 4.81 11.29
C GLN A 124 -1.15 5.71 10.29
N LYS A 125 0.19 5.65 10.26
CA LYS A 125 1.02 6.42 9.33
C LYS A 125 0.69 6.08 7.87
N THR A 126 0.41 4.81 7.56
CA THR A 126 -0.01 4.37 6.23
C THR A 126 -1.37 4.95 5.84
N LEU A 127 -2.33 4.99 6.77
CA LEU A 127 -3.63 5.61 6.51
C LEU A 127 -3.48 7.11 6.24
N ASP A 128 -2.66 7.81 7.04
CA ASP A 128 -2.36 9.22 6.83
C ASP A 128 -1.66 9.47 5.50
N PHE A 129 -0.73 8.60 5.11
CA PHE A 129 -0.08 8.64 3.81
C PHE A 129 -1.11 8.56 2.66
N VAL A 130 -2.02 7.58 2.72
CA VAL A 130 -3.05 7.43 1.68
C VAL A 130 -4.02 8.60 1.69
N LEU A 131 -4.38 9.13 2.87
CA LEU A 131 -5.19 10.35 2.97
C LEU A 131 -4.52 11.55 2.30
N LYS A 132 -3.22 11.77 2.55
CA LYS A 132 -2.42 12.82 1.88
C LYS A 132 -2.41 12.62 0.38
N SER A 133 -2.21 11.39 -0.09
CA SER A 133 -2.18 11.06 -1.53
C SER A 133 -3.49 11.44 -2.27
N CYS A 134 -4.63 11.35 -1.58
CA CYS A 134 -5.95 11.67 -2.10
C CYS A 134 -6.37 13.12 -1.85
N SER A 135 -5.62 13.86 -1.02
CA SER A 135 -5.90 15.25 -0.69
C SER A 135 -5.32 16.17 -1.76
N TYR A 136 -6.06 17.20 -2.12
CA TYR A 136 -5.62 18.22 -3.07
C TYR A 136 -5.66 19.59 -2.43
N LEU A 137 -4.55 20.31 -2.55
CA LEU A 137 -4.43 21.72 -2.17
C LEU A 137 -4.02 22.46 -3.45
N PRO A 138 -4.83 23.39 -3.96
CA PRO A 138 -4.49 24.14 -5.17
C PRO A 138 -3.26 25.02 -4.89
N GLU A 139 -2.16 24.75 -5.58
CA GLU A 139 -1.00 25.66 -5.60
C GLU A 139 -1.16 26.66 -6.74
N THR A 140 -0.81 27.92 -6.48
CA THR A 140 -0.73 28.97 -7.50
C THR A 140 0.68 29.56 -7.52
N LYS A 141 1.03 30.33 -8.55
CA LYS A 141 2.34 31.02 -8.61
C LYS A 141 2.65 31.84 -7.35
N HIS A 142 1.61 32.31 -6.64
CA HIS A 142 1.71 33.16 -5.46
C HIS A 142 1.45 32.42 -4.14
N GLN A 143 0.96 31.18 -4.18
CA GLN A 143 0.68 30.36 -2.99
C GLN A 143 1.24 28.96 -3.19
N LYS A 144 2.42 28.73 -2.62
CA LYS A 144 3.05 27.41 -2.52
C LYS A 144 2.89 26.91 -1.10
N TRP A 145 2.43 25.69 -0.94
CA TRP A 145 2.24 25.08 0.37
C TRP A 145 3.13 23.84 0.44
N ASP A 146 4.03 23.76 1.41
CA ASP A 146 4.87 22.57 1.56
C ASP A 146 4.02 21.29 1.71
N ILE A 147 2.86 21.41 2.36
CA ILE A 147 1.84 20.35 2.49
C ILE A 147 1.28 19.90 1.12
N ALA A 148 1.14 20.81 0.16
CA ALA A 148 0.66 20.46 -1.19
C ALA A 148 1.72 19.65 -1.96
N ARG A 149 3.00 19.98 -1.76
CA ARG A 149 4.11 19.21 -2.31
C ARG A 149 4.17 17.80 -1.71
N ASP A 150 4.04 17.69 -0.39
CA ASP A 150 3.96 16.40 0.30
C ASP A 150 2.81 15.52 -0.21
N ASN A 151 1.62 16.10 -0.38
CA ASN A 151 0.47 15.40 -0.94
C ASN A 151 0.76 14.90 -2.38
N THR A 152 1.47 15.70 -3.16
CA THR A 152 1.89 15.35 -4.53
C THR A 152 2.86 14.17 -4.52
N TYR A 153 3.86 14.16 -3.64
CA TYR A 153 4.76 13.01 -3.49
C TYR A 153 4.02 11.75 -3.05
N CYS A 154 3.14 11.85 -2.06
CA CYS A 154 2.33 10.72 -1.60
C CYS A 154 1.48 10.15 -2.77
N ARG A 155 0.89 11.02 -3.59
CA ARG A 155 0.10 10.65 -4.77
C ARG A 155 0.94 9.95 -5.83
N GLN A 156 2.13 10.47 -6.13
CA GLN A 156 3.03 9.86 -7.12
C GLN A 156 3.51 8.47 -6.67
N ILE A 157 3.93 8.35 -5.40
CA ILE A 157 4.35 7.07 -4.82
C ILE A 157 3.21 6.06 -4.85
N LEU A 158 2.00 6.44 -4.41
CA LEU A 158 0.84 5.54 -4.42
C LEU A 158 0.49 5.10 -5.85
N LYS A 159 0.55 6.01 -6.82
CA LYS A 159 0.32 5.68 -8.23
C LYS A 159 1.36 4.69 -8.76
N ASN A 160 2.64 4.87 -8.42
CA ASN A 160 3.69 3.96 -8.83
C ASN A 160 3.49 2.57 -8.21
N LEU A 161 3.14 2.51 -6.93
CA LEU A 161 2.79 1.27 -6.22
C LEU A 161 1.63 0.54 -6.88
N LEU A 162 0.54 1.23 -7.23
CA LEU A 162 -0.60 0.62 -7.90
C LEU A 162 -0.26 0.18 -9.34
N THR A 163 0.56 0.95 -10.05
CA THR A 163 1.06 0.55 -11.38
C THR A 163 1.86 -0.74 -11.28
N MET A 164 2.78 -0.84 -10.32
CA MET A 164 3.58 -2.04 -10.12
C MET A 164 2.75 -3.24 -9.69
N GLN A 165 1.75 -3.04 -8.83
CA GLN A 165 0.83 -4.11 -8.47
C GLN A 165 0.03 -4.62 -9.68
N TYR A 166 -0.44 -3.71 -10.53
CA TYR A 166 -1.11 -4.07 -11.77
C TYR A 166 -0.20 -4.87 -12.69
N GLU A 167 1.05 -4.45 -12.88
CA GLU A 167 2.01 -5.17 -13.73
C GLU A 167 2.39 -6.55 -13.14
N LYS A 168 2.47 -6.70 -11.82
CA LYS A 168 2.62 -8.02 -11.17
C LYS A 168 1.41 -8.91 -11.45
N TYR A 169 0.19 -8.40 -11.32
CA TYR A 169 -1.03 -9.14 -11.63
C TYR A 169 -1.08 -9.57 -13.11
N ARG A 170 -0.81 -8.62 -14.02
CA ARG A 170 -0.75 -8.88 -15.46
C ARG A 170 0.33 -9.92 -15.80
N SER A 171 1.49 -9.84 -15.17
CA SER A 171 2.57 -10.81 -15.39
C SER A 171 2.19 -12.23 -14.98
N LYS A 172 1.36 -12.40 -13.93
CA LYS A 172 0.81 -13.70 -13.55
C LYS A 172 -0.12 -14.25 -14.62
N SER A 173 -1.06 -13.44 -15.10
CA SER A 173 -2.07 -13.87 -16.08
C SER A 173 -1.49 -14.18 -17.46
N TYR A 174 -0.45 -13.46 -17.90
CA TYR A 174 0.03 -13.54 -19.28
C TYR A 174 1.41 -14.16 -19.46
N ARG A 175 2.24 -14.25 -18.41
CA ARG A 175 3.65 -14.70 -18.51
C ARG A 175 3.97 -15.95 -17.70
N GLY A 176 2.96 -16.58 -17.07
CA GLY A 176 3.13 -17.81 -16.30
C GLY A 176 4.12 -17.67 -15.14
N ILE A 177 4.24 -16.45 -14.60
CA ILE A 177 4.95 -16.20 -13.34
C ILE A 177 3.96 -16.53 -12.22
N GLY A 178 4.31 -17.46 -11.33
CA GLY A 178 3.38 -18.01 -10.36
C GLY A 178 2.89 -16.96 -9.36
N HIS A 179 1.62 -17.02 -8.98
CA HIS A 179 1.08 -16.25 -7.84
C HIS A 179 1.95 -16.47 -6.59
N ASP A 180 2.36 -17.71 -6.35
CA ASP A 180 3.13 -18.07 -5.16
C ASP A 180 4.54 -17.51 -5.17
N GLU A 181 5.15 -17.32 -6.35
CA GLU A 181 6.52 -16.83 -6.48
C GLU A 181 6.63 -15.34 -6.11
N LEU A 182 5.66 -14.53 -6.53
CA LEU A 182 5.68 -13.07 -6.33
C LEU A 182 4.97 -12.60 -5.05
N ASP A 183 3.86 -13.24 -4.68
CA ASP A 183 2.97 -12.73 -3.62
C ASP A 183 3.10 -13.46 -2.29
N VAL A 184 3.70 -14.66 -2.27
CA VAL A 184 3.76 -15.51 -1.08
C VAL A 184 5.21 -15.78 -0.67
N LYS A 185 6.01 -16.32 -1.60
CA LYS A 185 7.41 -16.71 -1.36
C LYS A 185 8.40 -15.57 -1.56
N PHE A 186 8.00 -14.52 -2.27
CA PHE A 186 8.85 -13.40 -2.67
C PHE A 186 10.17 -13.85 -3.31
N SER A 187 10.12 -14.88 -4.17
CA SER A 187 11.30 -15.52 -4.77
C SER A 187 12.15 -14.54 -5.58
N HIS A 188 11.53 -13.48 -6.11
CA HIS A 188 12.24 -12.41 -6.83
C HIS A 188 13.21 -11.63 -5.95
N LEU A 189 12.98 -11.54 -4.65
CA LEU A 189 13.91 -10.92 -3.69
C LEU A 189 15.13 -11.81 -3.37
N LYS A 190 14.99 -13.13 -3.54
CA LYS A 190 16.09 -14.11 -3.41
C LYS A 190 16.97 -14.19 -4.66
N ALA A 191 16.45 -13.75 -5.81
CA ALA A 191 17.04 -14.00 -7.13
C ALA A 191 18.33 -13.20 -7.41
N ALA A 192 18.75 -12.28 -6.53
CA ALA A 192 20.08 -11.69 -6.60
C ALA A 192 21.19 -12.72 -6.29
N SER A 193 20.87 -13.76 -5.51
CA SER A 193 21.82 -14.74 -4.99
C SER A 193 21.90 -16.04 -5.78
N ILE A 194 20.80 -16.45 -6.44
CA ILE A 194 20.75 -17.71 -7.19
C ILE A 194 21.53 -17.55 -8.49
N ARG A 195 22.84 -17.82 -8.41
CA ARG A 195 23.69 -18.14 -9.56
C ARG A 195 22.90 -19.05 -10.49
N GLN A 196 22.83 -18.62 -11.74
CA GLN A 196 22.07 -19.19 -12.86
C GLN A 196 22.55 -20.60 -13.26
N THR A 197 22.56 -21.56 -12.35
CA THR A 197 22.90 -22.94 -12.67
C THR A 197 21.62 -23.65 -13.11
N LYS A 198 21.38 -23.60 -14.43
CA LYS A 198 20.38 -24.38 -15.20
C LYS A 198 18.96 -23.82 -15.24
N SER A 199 18.78 -22.65 -15.87
CA SER A 199 17.45 -22.12 -16.21
C SER A 199 17.06 -22.47 -17.66
N SER A 200 15.84 -22.96 -17.87
CA SER A 200 15.30 -23.28 -19.20
C SER A 200 15.10 -22.01 -20.07
N LYS A 201 14.86 -22.14 -21.38
CA LYS A 201 14.65 -20.98 -22.29
C LYS A 201 13.47 -20.08 -21.86
N SER A 202 12.46 -20.62 -21.16
CA SER A 202 11.33 -19.84 -20.61
C SER A 202 11.73 -19.03 -19.38
N ASP A 203 12.64 -19.55 -18.55
CA ASP A 203 13.12 -18.87 -17.35
C ASP A 203 13.97 -17.64 -17.69
N LYS A 204 14.73 -17.68 -18.79
CA LYS A 204 15.54 -16.54 -19.25
C LYS A 204 14.71 -15.28 -19.56
N LYS A 205 13.44 -15.43 -19.98
CA LYS A 205 12.53 -14.30 -20.22
C LYS A 205 11.95 -13.71 -18.92
N LYS A 206 11.96 -14.47 -17.82
CA LYS A 206 11.43 -14.03 -16.51
C LYS A 206 12.44 -13.19 -15.72
N ILE A 207 13.75 -13.35 -15.99
CA ILE A 207 14.84 -12.70 -15.25
C ILE A 207 14.75 -11.17 -15.23
N PRO A 208 14.55 -10.45 -16.36
CA PRO A 208 14.49 -8.99 -16.34
C PRO A 208 13.29 -8.45 -15.55
N LEU A 209 12.15 -9.15 -15.61
CA LEU A 209 10.93 -8.78 -14.87
C LEU A 209 11.11 -8.97 -13.37
N TYR A 210 11.72 -10.08 -12.96
CA TYR A 210 12.02 -10.31 -11.55
C TYR A 210 12.97 -9.28 -10.98
N LYS A 211 13.96 -8.84 -11.76
CA LYS A 211 14.83 -7.75 -11.35
C LYS A 211 14.03 -6.46 -11.08
N VAL A 212 13.17 -6.06 -12.02
CA VAL A 212 12.34 -4.85 -11.84
C VAL A 212 11.43 -4.96 -10.61
N PHE A 213 10.81 -6.13 -10.40
CA PHE A 213 9.98 -6.35 -9.21
C PHE A 213 10.80 -6.39 -7.91
N SER A 214 12.02 -6.93 -7.96
CA SER A 214 12.95 -6.95 -6.84
C SER A 214 13.38 -5.54 -6.46
N ASP A 215 13.91 -4.78 -7.43
CA ASP A 215 14.37 -3.41 -7.21
C ASP A 215 13.23 -2.54 -6.63
N PHE A 216 12.01 -2.69 -7.17
CA PHE A 216 10.85 -1.98 -6.67
C PHE A 216 10.45 -2.38 -5.25
N ASP A 217 10.32 -3.68 -4.97
CA ASP A 217 9.91 -4.16 -3.65
C ASP A 217 10.95 -3.86 -2.57
N THR A 218 12.23 -3.99 -2.89
CA THR A 218 13.34 -3.61 -2.01
C THR A 218 13.26 -2.11 -1.71
N THR A 219 13.12 -1.26 -2.72
CA THR A 219 12.97 0.19 -2.53
C THR A 219 11.74 0.53 -1.69
N LEU A 220 10.62 -0.16 -1.89
CA LEU A 220 9.40 0.03 -1.12
C LEU A 220 9.60 -0.34 0.37
N VAL A 221 10.36 -1.41 0.66
CA VAL A 221 10.70 -1.77 2.04
C VAL A 221 11.55 -0.67 2.68
N TYR A 222 12.60 -0.18 2.02
CA TYR A 222 13.40 0.94 2.53
C TYR A 222 12.57 2.21 2.77
N LEU A 223 11.65 2.53 1.85
CA LEU A 223 10.73 3.65 1.99
C LEU A 223 9.84 3.47 3.23
N ASN A 224 9.30 2.27 3.43
CA ASN A 224 8.47 1.94 4.58
C ASN A 224 9.21 2.09 5.91
N GLU A 225 10.46 1.61 6.01
CA GLU A 225 11.27 1.83 7.21
C GLU A 225 11.51 3.32 7.47
N THR A 226 11.79 4.08 6.42
CA THR A 226 12.09 5.51 6.51
C THR A 226 10.88 6.31 6.99
N LEU A 227 9.69 5.99 6.48
CA LEU A 227 8.45 6.69 6.82
C LEU A 227 7.74 6.10 8.03
N GLY A 228 8.17 4.93 8.51
CA GLY A 228 7.42 4.10 9.46
C GLY A 228 6.05 3.72 8.92
N THR A 229 5.93 3.44 7.63
CA THR A 229 4.69 2.98 6.98
C THR A 229 4.78 1.50 6.64
N ARG A 230 3.65 0.91 6.28
CA ARG A 230 3.55 -0.47 5.77
C ARG A 230 2.74 -0.47 4.48
N LEU A 231 3.18 0.39 3.54
CA LEU A 231 2.51 0.64 2.26
C LEU A 231 2.26 -0.65 1.53
#